data_AF-R5AGN4-F1
#
_entry.id   AF-R5AGN4-F1
#
_cell.length_a   1.000
_cell.length_b   1.000
_cell.length_c   1.000
_cell.angle_alpha   90.00
_cell.angle_beta   90.00
_cell.angle_gamma   90.00
#
_symmetry.space_group_name_H-M   'P 1'
#
loop_
_entity.id
_entity.type
_entity.pdbx_description
1 polymer ?
#
loop_
_entity_poly.entity_id
_entity_poly.type
_entity_poly.pdbx_seq_one_letter_code
_entity_poly.pdbx_strand_id
1 'polypeptide(L)'
;MQPPTAKELSAWQKQSGLPLKRYFNTSGLQYRALGLKERLPEMTEREQLELLAADGMLVKRPILVTDTAVLVGFRETEWEGML
;
A
#
# COMPACT_ATOMS: atom_id res chain seq x y z
N MET A 1 11.03 -10.94 5.62
CA MET A 1 9.63 -10.50 5.40
C MET A 1 9.36 -10.59 3.92
N GLN A 2 8.43 -11.44 3.50
CA GLN A 2 8.02 -11.50 2.10
C GLN A 2 7.11 -10.30 1.80
N PRO A 3 7.26 -9.64 0.63
CA PRO A 3 6.30 -8.63 0.22
C PRO A 3 4.92 -9.26 -0.02
N PRO A 4 3.82 -8.54 0.24
CA PRO A 4 2.50 -8.94 -0.22
C PRO A 4 2.48 -9.18 -1.72
N THR A 5 1.74 -10.18 -2.17
CA THR A 5 1.50 -10.42 -3.59
C THR A 5 0.58 -9.35 -4.20
N ALA A 6 0.64 -9.19 -5.53
CA ALA A 6 -0.27 -8.28 -6.24
C ALA A 6 -1.76 -8.65 -6.00
N LYS A 7 -2.05 -9.95 -5.82
CA LYS A 7 -3.40 -10.44 -5.53
C LYS A 7 -3.87 -10.02 -4.14
N GLU A 8 -3.02 -10.16 -3.13
CA GLU A 8 -3.32 -9.69 -1.77
C GLU A 8 -3.50 -8.17 -1.73
N LEU A 9 -2.59 -7.42 -2.35
CA LEU A 9 -2.67 -5.96 -2.44
C LEU A 9 -3.95 -5.49 -3.14
N SER A 10 -4.38 -6.19 -4.20
CA SER A 10 -5.64 -5.89 -4.90
C SER A 10 -6.85 -6.16 -4.00
N ALA A 11 -6.85 -7.28 -3.26
CA ALA A 11 -7.94 -7.61 -2.33
C ALA A 11 -8.04 -6.57 -1.21
N TRP A 12 -6.90 -6.22 -0.61
CA TRP A 12 -6.81 -5.22 0.45
C TRP A 12 -7.24 -3.84 -0.02
N GLN A 13 -6.80 -3.44 -1.21
CA GLN A 13 -7.22 -2.17 -1.81
C GLN A 13 -8.74 -2.09 -1.96
N LYS A 14 -9.35 -3.13 -2.53
CA LYS A 14 -10.81 -3.21 -2.68
C LYS A 14 -11.54 -3.19 -1.34
N GLN A 15 -11.04 -3.93 -0.35
CA GLN A 15 -11.64 -4.01 0.98
C GLN A 15 -11.52 -2.67 1.74
N SER A 16 -10.37 -1.99 1.64
CA SER A 16 -10.13 -0.70 2.29
C SER A 16 -10.86 0.48 1.64
N GLY A 17 -11.18 0.38 0.34
CA GLY A 17 -11.65 1.52 -0.47
C GLY A 17 -10.62 2.64 -0.65
N LEU A 18 -9.35 2.42 -0.25
CA LEU A 18 -8.29 3.43 -0.35
C LEU A 18 -7.64 3.41 -1.74
N PRO A 19 -7.18 4.57 -2.25
CA PRO A 19 -6.40 4.60 -3.48
C PRO A 19 -5.04 3.90 -3.28
N LEU A 20 -4.54 3.20 -4.32
CA LEU A 20 -3.28 2.44 -4.26
C LEU A 20 -2.09 3.28 -3.80
N LYS A 21 -2.07 4.59 -4.11
CA LYS A 21 -1.06 5.53 -3.60
C LYS A 21 -0.86 5.47 -2.08
N ARG A 22 -1.91 5.14 -1.29
CA ARG A 22 -1.81 5.01 0.18
C ARG A 22 -0.99 3.79 0.62
N TYR A 23 -0.91 2.77 -0.22
CA TYR A 23 -0.10 1.56 -0.02
C TYR A 23 1.38 1.79 -0.33
N PHE A 24 1.75 2.92 -0.93
CA PHE A 24 3.16 3.26 -1.15
C PHE A 24 3.80 3.92 0.07
N ASN A 25 5.02 3.52 0.38
CA ASN A 25 5.91 4.19 1.31
C ASN A 25 6.46 5.49 0.70
N THR A 26 5.60 6.50 0.60
CA THR A 26 5.91 7.79 -0.04
C THR A 26 7.06 8.56 0.61
N SER A 27 7.38 8.27 1.87
CA SER A 27 8.53 8.85 2.59
C SER A 27 9.82 8.07 2.39
N GLY A 28 9.76 6.85 1.85
CA GLY A 28 10.91 5.96 1.71
C GLY A 28 11.91 6.41 0.65
N LEU A 29 13.20 6.09 0.86
CA LEU A 29 14.27 6.38 -0.09
C LEU A 29 14.00 5.75 -1.46
N GLN A 30 13.51 4.51 -1.49
CA GLN A 30 13.21 3.78 -2.72
C GLN A 30 12.14 4.49 -3.57
N TYR A 31 11.09 5.01 -2.94
CA TYR A 31 10.03 5.76 -3.62
C TYR A 31 10.59 7.02 -4.31
N ARG A 32 11.50 7.73 -3.62
CA ARG A 32 12.15 8.93 -4.14
C ARG A 32 13.15 8.59 -5.26
N ALA A 33 13.97 7.58 -5.06
CA ALA A 33 14.99 7.14 -6.03
C ALA A 33 14.37 6.73 -7.37
N LEU A 34 13.19 6.10 -7.35
CA LEU A 34 12.46 5.68 -8.54
C LEU A 34 11.58 6.78 -9.17
N GLY A 35 11.54 7.98 -8.58
CA GLY A 35 10.73 9.10 -9.09
C GLY A 35 9.23 8.85 -9.06
N LEU A 36 8.73 8.02 -8.13
CA LEU A 36 7.35 7.52 -8.18
C LEU A 36 6.28 8.58 -7.96
N LYS A 37 6.63 9.75 -7.40
CA LYS A 37 5.68 10.86 -7.25
C LYS A 37 5.08 11.29 -8.59
N GLU A 38 5.91 11.40 -9.62
CA GLU A 38 5.50 11.87 -10.96
C GLU A 38 4.99 10.70 -11.81
N ARG A 39 5.54 9.49 -11.63
CA ARG A 39 5.20 8.32 -12.44
C ARG A 39 3.90 7.63 -12.03
N LEU A 40 3.55 7.61 -10.74
CA LEU A 40 2.36 6.90 -10.26
C LEU A 40 1.04 7.35 -10.91
N PRO A 41 0.79 8.66 -11.12
CA PRO A 41 -0.42 9.13 -11.82
C PRO A 41 -0.54 8.62 -13.27
N GLU A 42 0.58 8.27 -13.90
CA GLU A 42 0.63 7.77 -15.28
C GLU A 42 0.52 6.24 -15.35
N MET A 43 0.69 5.55 -14.22
CA MET A 43 0.61 4.09 -14.11
C MET A 43 -0.83 3.62 -13.94
N THR A 44 -1.18 2.55 -14.65
CA THR A 44 -2.41 1.81 -14.42
C THR A 44 -2.42 1.13 -13.06
N GLU A 45 -3.60 0.78 -12.54
CA GLU A 45 -3.71 0.06 -11.26
C GLU A 45 -2.92 -1.25 -11.25
N ARG A 46 -2.92 -1.98 -12.38
CA ARG A 46 -2.17 -3.23 -12.54
C ARG A 46 -0.67 -3.01 -12.37
N GLU A 47 -0.11 -1.98 -13.01
CA GLU A 47 1.32 -1.66 -12.90
C GLU A 47 1.70 -1.23 -11.49
N GLN A 48 0.83 -0.47 -10.80
CA GLN A 48 1.05 -0.09 -9.41
C GLN A 48 1.07 -1.31 -8.46
N LEU A 49 0.16 -2.27 -8.68
CA LEU A 49 0.11 -3.53 -7.92
C LEU A 49 1.33 -4.41 -8.15
N GLU A 50 1.74 -4.57 -9.41
CA GLU A 50 2.94 -5.32 -9.79
C GLU A 50 4.20 -4.70 -9.16
N LEU A 51 4.30 -3.36 -9.17
CA LEU A 51 5.42 -2.64 -8.57
C LEU A 51 5.50 -2.84 -7.05
N LEU A 52 4.37 -2.73 -6.34
CA LEU A 52 4.32 -2.98 -4.88
C LEU A 52 4.69 -4.42 -4.52
N ALA A 53 4.26 -5.39 -5.34
CA ALA A 53 4.56 -6.80 -5.12
C ALA A 53 6.02 -7.15 -5.41
N ALA A 54 6.63 -6.45 -6.38
CA ALA A 54 8.03 -6.65 -6.76
C ALA A 54 9.02 -6.13 -5.70
N ASP A 55 8.67 -5.06 -4.98
CA ASP A 55 9.55 -4.43 -4.00
C ASP A 55 8.83 -4.07 -2.69
N GLY A 56 9.05 -4.91 -1.67
CA GLY A 56 8.49 -4.72 -0.34
C GLY A 56 8.95 -3.45 0.40
N MET A 57 10.00 -2.75 -0.07
CA MET A 57 10.41 -1.44 0.46
C MET A 57 9.47 -0.32 0.02
N LEU A 58 8.77 -0.52 -1.10
CA LEU A 58 7.75 0.40 -1.60
C LEU A 58 6.44 0.27 -0.83
N VAL A 59 6.21 -0.81 -0.09
CA VAL A 59 4.96 -1.03 0.65
C VAL A 59 4.95 -0.21 1.95
N LYS A 60 3.89 0.58 2.17
CA LYS A 60 3.63 1.35 3.39
C LYS A 60 3.44 0.38 4.56
N ARG A 61 3.96 0.73 5.74
CA ARG A 61 3.84 -0.07 6.96
C ARG A 61 3.44 0.80 8.15
N PRO A 62 2.76 0.23 9.17
CA PRO A 62 2.15 -1.11 9.19
C PRO A 62 0.96 -1.23 8.21
N ILE A 63 0.58 -2.46 7.86
CA ILE A 63 -0.72 -2.78 7.25
C ILE A 63 -1.39 -3.76 8.18
N LEU A 64 -2.59 -3.44 8.65
CA LEU A 64 -3.42 -4.31 9.47
C LEU A 64 -4.58 -4.80 8.60
N VAL A 65 -4.74 -6.11 8.51
CA VAL A 65 -5.80 -6.77 7.75
C VAL A 65 -6.65 -7.57 8.72
N THR A 66 -7.95 -7.32 8.75
CA THR A 66 -8.94 -8.05 9.52
C THR A 66 -10.05 -8.55 8.59
N ASP A 67 -10.96 -9.37 9.11
CA ASP A 67 -12.11 -9.86 8.33
C ASP A 67 -13.02 -8.72 7.85
N THR A 68 -13.04 -7.60 8.58
CA THR A 68 -13.96 -6.48 8.34
C THR A 68 -13.29 -5.24 7.76
N ALA A 69 -11.96 -5.09 7.89
CA ALA A 69 -11.27 -3.88 7.50
C ALA A 69 -9.80 -4.10 7.11
N VAL A 70 -9.28 -3.13 6.35
CA VAL A 70 -7.84 -3.01 6.09
C VAL A 70 -7.38 -1.60 6.41
N LEU A 71 -6.42 -1.48 7.32
CA LEU A 71 -5.80 -0.22 7.71
C LEU A 71 -4.38 -0.14 7.13
N VAL A 72 -4.06 1.00 6.53
CA VAL A 72 -2.78 1.24 5.84
C VAL A 72 -2.04 2.41 6.47
N GLY A 73 -0.89 2.09 7.06
CA GLY A 73 -0.16 3.00 7.94
C GLY A 73 -0.76 3.03 9.35
N PHE A 74 -0.12 3.81 10.20
CA PHE A 74 -0.60 4.03 11.57
C PHE A 74 -1.38 5.35 11.63
N ARG A 75 -2.60 5.27 12.15
CA ARG A 75 -3.46 6.40 12.49
C ARG A 75 -4.24 6.02 13.74
N GLU A 76 -3.91 6.66 14.85
CA GLU A 76 -4.43 6.33 16.19
C GLU A 76 -5.96 6.21 16.20
N THR A 77 -6.67 7.20 15.67
CA THR A 77 -8.14 7.21 15.59
C THR A 77 -8.75 6.05 14.79
N GLU A 78 -8.03 5.52 13.79
CA GLU A 78 -8.50 4.37 12.98
C GLU A 78 -8.19 3.04 13.69
N TRP A 79 -7.17 3.02 14.54
CA TRP A 79 -6.71 1.82 15.25
C TRP A 79 -7.45 1.60 16.58
N GLU A 80 -7.82 2.66 17.29
CA GLU A 80 -8.58 2.57 18.56
C GLU A 80 -9.96 1.92 18.39
N GLY A 81 -10.60 2.07 17.23
CA GLY A 81 -11.89 1.44 16.93
C GLY A 81 -11.83 -0.04 16.53
N MET A 82 -10.64 -0.64 16.51
CA MET A 82 -10.40 -2.04 16.09
C MET A 82 -9.90 -2.95 17.22
N LEU A 83 -9.71 -2.39 18.43
CA LEU A 83 -9.43 -3.13 19.67
C LEU A 83 -10.74 -3.47 20.39
#